data_AF-A0A5N7BDU3-F1
#
_entry.id   AF-A0A5N7BDU3-F1
#
_cell.length_a   1.000
_cell.length_b   1.000
_cell.length_c   1.000
_cell.angle_alpha   90.00
_cell.angle_beta   90.00
_cell.angle_gamma   90.00
#
_symmetry.space_group_name_H-M   'P 1'
#
loop_
_entity.id
_entity.type
_entity.pdbx_description
1 polymer ?
#
loop_
_entity_poly.entity_id
_entity_poly.type
_entity_poly.pdbx_seq_one_letter_code
_entity_poly.pdbx_strand_id
1 'polypeptide(L)'
;MIAGKSKDRARIPPPESPSRSSRRYDSSQPRTDISNAFSESVKVEVARITGASCWNCSIPDPEFAHVVAQKDSQAPYWIQAGLFPFSFKTAINCITLCPTCHSAFDRYSDPCWVFLPTNLAFFIKWEMEDQARRAQVAVPRTVPTIAKYRDHFASQGLVSHDALGGLYQGYFLKDFLHPVCNSSILEILATPKVWHGHPMAAIRRGIAILGSARCYTLDRTTIDQLTTLRRLYFDDKNLIAKRLAQIYHNPPADHKRKRGDDESNHNNRKSLPTDTDNHGTVQGAHDIGDAQGAHHACALPDHSFVDIDAHNDFYASNNWVLGPNATGNDAINRYAPLFQSIDTVRLLN
;
A
#
# COMPACT_ATOMS: atom_id res chain seq x y z
N MET A 1 93.85 -1.26 44.31
CA MET A 1 93.44 -2.58 43.81
C MET A 1 92.16 -2.43 42.99
N ILE A 2 92.20 -2.88 41.72
CA ILE A 2 91.08 -3.32 40.83
C ILE A 2 90.05 -2.23 40.45
N ALA A 3 90.18 -1.54 39.30
CA ALA A 3 89.66 -1.92 37.96
C ALA A 3 88.12 -2.14 37.94
N GLY A 4 87.34 -1.35 37.21
CA GLY A 4 87.14 -1.59 35.78
C GLY A 4 85.94 -0.81 35.24
N LYS A 5 86.09 -0.30 34.02
CA LYS A 5 85.10 0.43 33.21
C LYS A 5 83.93 -0.48 32.81
N SER A 6 82.71 0.07 32.73
CA SER A 6 81.67 -0.47 31.84
C SER A 6 80.88 0.64 31.17
N LYS A 7 80.75 0.48 29.85
CA LYS A 7 80.18 1.40 28.86
C LYS A 7 78.65 1.32 28.79
N ASP A 8 78.11 2.39 28.22
CA ASP A 8 76.76 2.57 27.70
C ASP A 8 76.10 1.32 27.09
N ARG A 9 74.85 1.09 27.49
CA ARG A 9 73.86 0.39 26.67
C ARG A 9 72.53 1.13 26.78
N ALA A 10 72.26 1.97 25.80
CA ALA A 10 70.92 2.47 25.49
C ALA A 10 70.01 1.25 25.24
N ARG A 11 68.89 1.18 25.99
CA ARG A 11 67.86 0.17 25.78
C ARG A 11 66.90 0.66 24.68
N ILE A 12 66.79 -0.16 23.64
CA ILE A 12 65.86 -0.02 22.52
C ILE A 12 64.43 -0.27 23.04
N PRO A 13 63.41 0.51 22.60
CA PRO A 13 62.01 0.27 22.94
C PRO A 13 61.44 -0.97 22.21
N PRO A 14 60.39 -1.61 22.74
CA PRO A 14 59.83 -2.84 22.16
C PRO A 14 59.18 -2.59 20.78
N PRO A 15 59.13 -3.61 19.91
CA PRO A 15 58.57 -3.50 18.56
C PRO A 15 57.06 -3.29 18.57
N GLU A 16 56.59 -2.42 17.67
CA GLU A 16 55.19 -2.11 17.43
C GLU A 16 54.40 -3.34 16.98
N SER A 17 53.28 -3.60 17.67
CA SER A 17 52.30 -4.60 17.26
C SER A 17 51.68 -4.23 15.91
N PRO A 18 51.46 -5.20 14.99
CA PRO A 18 50.90 -4.91 13.68
C PRO A 18 49.45 -4.43 13.82
N SER A 19 49.24 -3.16 13.46
CA SER A 19 47.94 -2.55 13.25
C SER A 19 47.07 -3.45 12.38
N ARG A 20 45.99 -3.99 12.96
CA ARG A 20 44.90 -4.62 12.22
C ARG A 20 44.25 -3.57 11.33
N SER A 21 44.78 -3.45 10.11
CA SER A 21 44.11 -2.81 8.99
C SER A 21 42.81 -3.57 8.73
N SER A 22 41.70 -3.00 9.18
CA SER A 22 40.38 -3.39 8.70
C SER A 22 40.33 -3.03 7.23
N ARG A 23 40.55 -4.03 6.37
CA ARG A 23 40.29 -3.93 4.93
C ARG A 23 38.83 -3.51 4.75
N ARG A 24 38.60 -2.23 4.47
CA ARG A 24 37.37 -1.78 3.80
C ARG A 24 37.33 -2.52 2.47
N TYR A 25 36.52 -3.56 2.41
CA TYR A 25 36.06 -4.08 1.13
C TYR A 25 35.08 -3.05 0.59
N ASP A 26 35.61 -2.18 -0.26
CA ASP A 26 34.84 -1.26 -1.07
C ASP A 26 34.15 -2.09 -2.16
N SER A 27 32.99 -2.64 -1.81
CA SER A 27 32.07 -3.27 -2.77
C SER A 27 31.12 -2.18 -3.28
N SER A 28 31.65 -1.28 -4.10
CA SER A 28 30.86 -0.38 -4.94
C SER A 28 30.25 -1.15 -6.12
N GLN A 29 29.39 -2.12 -5.81
CA GLN A 29 28.35 -2.52 -6.75
C GLN A 29 27.15 -1.60 -6.50
N PRO A 30 26.61 -0.92 -7.53
CA PRO A 30 25.35 -0.23 -7.38
C PRO A 30 24.30 -1.30 -7.14
N ARG A 31 23.93 -1.52 -5.88
CA ARG A 31 22.65 -2.12 -5.59
C ARG A 31 21.61 -1.14 -6.09
N THR A 32 21.09 -1.37 -7.28
CA THR A 32 19.77 -0.87 -7.68
C THR A 32 18.70 -1.61 -6.88
N ASP A 33 18.82 -1.62 -5.55
CA ASP A 33 17.68 -1.87 -4.69
C ASP A 33 16.83 -0.62 -4.85
N ILE A 34 15.79 -0.71 -5.70
CA ILE A 34 14.78 0.33 -5.83
C ILE A 34 14.19 0.51 -4.43
N SER A 35 14.65 1.53 -3.72
CA SER A 35 14.20 1.83 -2.38
C SER A 35 12.69 2.06 -2.42
N ASN A 36 11.95 1.36 -1.55
CA ASN A 36 10.52 1.62 -1.37
C ASN A 36 10.27 2.93 -0.59
N ALA A 37 11.32 3.64 -0.19
CA ALA A 37 11.21 4.93 0.48
C ALA A 37 11.09 6.07 -0.53
N PHE A 38 10.47 7.17 -0.09
CA PHE A 38 10.50 8.43 -0.83
C PHE A 38 11.93 8.98 -0.92
N SER A 39 12.24 9.63 -2.04
CA SER A 39 13.48 10.42 -2.16
C SER A 39 13.47 11.58 -1.18
N GLU A 40 14.65 12.06 -0.81
CA GLU A 40 14.76 13.20 0.11
C GLU A 40 14.11 14.46 -0.44
N SER A 41 14.19 14.69 -1.76
CA SER A 41 13.49 15.78 -2.44
C SER A 41 11.98 15.73 -2.25
N VAL A 42 11.39 14.53 -2.29
CA VAL A 42 9.94 14.35 -2.10
C VAL A 42 9.56 14.60 -0.64
N LYS A 43 10.36 14.11 0.33
CA LYS A 43 10.13 14.39 1.75
C LYS A 43 10.18 15.88 2.06
N VAL A 44 11.17 16.59 1.52
CA VAL A 44 11.30 18.05 1.68
C VAL A 44 10.10 18.78 1.08
N GLU A 45 9.64 18.38 -0.12
CA GLU A 45 8.45 19.00 -0.73
C GLU A 45 7.18 18.71 0.07
N VAL A 46 7.01 17.50 0.61
CA VAL A 46 5.86 17.15 1.46
C VAL A 46 5.90 17.92 2.78
N ALA A 47 7.08 18.06 3.40
CA ALA A 47 7.25 18.88 4.60
C ALA A 47 6.92 20.35 4.34
N ARG A 48 7.28 20.88 3.15
CA ARG A 48 6.89 22.24 2.71
C ARG A 48 5.38 22.41 2.62
N ILE A 49 4.68 21.38 2.16
CA ILE A 49 3.23 21.40 1.93
C ILE A 49 2.44 21.20 3.22
N THR A 50 2.87 20.26 4.06
CA THR A 50 2.09 19.79 5.22
C THR A 50 2.62 20.25 6.57
N GLY A 51 3.80 20.87 6.61
CA GLY A 51 4.51 21.19 7.84
C GLY A 51 5.18 19.96 8.47
N ALA A 52 5.62 20.13 9.72
CA ALA A 52 6.37 19.13 10.49
C ALA A 52 5.48 18.36 11.48
N SER A 53 4.21 18.12 11.12
CA SER A 53 3.23 17.49 12.01
C SER A 53 2.48 16.36 11.31
N CYS A 54 2.05 15.37 12.10
CA CYS A 54 1.16 14.31 11.68
C CYS A 54 -0.16 14.90 11.15
N TRP A 55 -0.53 14.56 9.93
CA TRP A 55 -1.79 15.00 9.32
C TRP A 55 -3.02 14.57 10.15
N ASN A 56 -2.98 13.38 10.74
CA ASN A 56 -4.10 12.85 11.53
C ASN A 56 -4.21 13.48 12.93
N CYS A 57 -3.11 13.55 13.70
CA CYS A 57 -3.18 13.92 15.12
C CYS A 57 -2.29 15.09 15.54
N SER A 58 -1.66 15.78 14.59
CA SER A 58 -0.82 16.97 14.80
C SER A 58 0.44 16.76 15.65
N ILE A 59 0.72 15.54 16.12
CA ILE A 59 1.97 15.18 16.80
C ILE A 59 3.16 15.51 15.87
N PRO A 60 4.20 16.19 16.37
CA PRO A 60 5.38 16.56 15.57
C PRO A 60 6.19 15.35 15.11
N ASP A 61 7.21 15.60 14.28
CA ASP A 61 8.15 14.60 13.76
C ASP A 61 7.48 13.43 13.03
N PRO A 62 6.65 13.70 12.00
CA PRO A 62 5.97 12.66 11.27
C PRO A 62 6.91 11.86 10.36
N GLU A 63 6.52 10.62 10.10
CA GLU A 63 7.04 9.77 9.04
C GLU A 63 6.27 10.02 7.73
N PHE A 64 6.86 9.61 6.61
CA PHE A 64 6.30 9.80 5.27
C PHE A 64 5.72 8.48 4.75
N ALA A 65 4.39 8.35 4.79
CA ALA A 65 3.66 7.15 4.42
C ALA A 65 3.17 7.21 2.97
N HIS A 66 3.26 6.08 2.26
CA HIS A 66 2.65 5.93 0.93
C HIS A 66 1.16 5.67 1.06
N VAL A 67 0.32 6.47 0.42
CA VAL A 67 -1.13 6.24 0.41
C VAL A 67 -1.46 5.05 -0.49
N VAL A 68 -0.85 4.94 -1.66
CA VAL A 68 -0.78 3.68 -2.42
C VAL A 68 0.62 3.12 -2.27
N ALA A 69 0.74 1.95 -1.64
CA ALA A 69 2.04 1.31 -1.44
C ALA A 69 2.71 1.00 -2.78
N GLN A 70 4.03 1.17 -2.88
CA GLN A 70 4.76 0.84 -4.12
C GLN A 70 4.60 -0.62 -4.54
N LYS A 71 4.42 -1.51 -3.56
CA LYS A 71 4.20 -2.95 -3.76
C LYS A 71 2.73 -3.35 -3.64
N ASP A 72 1.79 -2.42 -3.87
CA ASP A 72 0.37 -2.77 -3.97
C ASP A 72 0.15 -3.71 -5.16
N SER A 73 -0.18 -4.97 -4.86
CA SER A 73 -0.39 -6.00 -5.88
C SER A 73 -1.58 -5.72 -6.80
N GLN A 74 -2.48 -4.81 -6.40
CA GLN A 74 -3.61 -4.39 -7.22
C GLN A 74 -3.27 -3.18 -8.13
N ALA A 75 -2.15 -2.49 -7.91
CA ALA A 75 -1.80 -1.29 -8.65
C ALA A 75 -1.80 -1.45 -10.18
N PRO A 76 -1.28 -2.56 -10.76
CA PRO A 76 -1.31 -2.75 -12.22
C PRO A 76 -2.72 -2.70 -12.81
N TYR A 77 -3.73 -3.25 -12.12
CA TYR A 77 -5.12 -3.22 -12.59
C TYR A 77 -5.71 -1.81 -12.53
N TRP A 78 -5.33 -1.01 -11.54
CA TRP A 78 -5.76 0.39 -11.43
C TRP A 78 -5.10 1.27 -12.49
N ILE A 79 -3.82 1.05 -12.79
CA ILE A 79 -3.10 1.73 -13.88
C ILE A 79 -3.72 1.36 -15.23
N GLN A 80 -3.92 0.06 -15.49
CA GLN A 80 -4.54 -0.42 -16.72
C GLN A 80 -5.97 0.13 -16.90
N ALA A 81 -6.71 0.28 -15.80
CA ALA A 81 -8.03 0.89 -15.80
C ALA A 81 -8.00 2.42 -15.93
N GLY A 82 -6.84 3.07 -16.05
CA GLY A 82 -6.71 4.52 -16.18
C GLY A 82 -7.05 5.31 -14.92
N LEU A 83 -6.99 4.68 -13.75
CA LEU A 83 -7.37 5.28 -12.46
C LEU A 83 -6.20 5.87 -11.68
N PHE A 84 -4.98 5.45 -11.99
CA PHE A 84 -3.75 5.98 -11.40
C PHE A 84 -2.92 6.73 -12.45
N PRO A 85 -3.19 8.04 -12.65
CA PRO A 85 -2.44 8.87 -13.57
C PRO A 85 -1.15 9.44 -12.95
N PHE A 86 -0.59 8.82 -11.90
CA PHE A 86 0.53 9.38 -11.15
C PHE A 86 1.51 8.32 -10.67
N SER A 87 2.77 8.73 -10.52
CA SER A 87 3.81 7.93 -9.90
C SER A 87 3.65 7.88 -8.38
N PHE A 88 3.76 6.68 -7.81
CA PHE A 88 3.63 6.45 -6.37
C PHE A 88 4.79 7.02 -5.56
N LYS A 89 5.91 7.37 -6.19
CA LYS A 89 7.11 7.94 -5.56
C LYS A 89 7.03 9.46 -5.40
N THR A 90 5.91 10.08 -5.73
CA THR A 90 5.76 11.54 -5.72
C THR A 90 5.04 12.04 -4.46
N ALA A 91 5.15 13.35 -4.20
CA ALA A 91 4.50 13.99 -3.05
C ALA A 91 2.98 13.78 -3.03
N ILE A 92 2.32 13.70 -4.19
CA ILE A 92 0.86 13.53 -4.28
C ILE A 92 0.35 12.15 -3.83
N ASN A 93 1.25 11.19 -3.56
CA ASN A 93 0.93 9.90 -2.96
C ASN A 93 1.46 9.79 -1.51
N CYS A 94 1.91 10.90 -0.92
CA CYS A 94 2.50 10.92 0.41
C CYS A 94 1.54 11.55 1.43
N ILE A 95 1.55 10.99 2.64
CA ILE A 95 0.90 11.57 3.82
C ILE A 95 1.87 11.54 5.00
N THR A 96 1.91 12.62 5.77
CA THR A 96 2.73 12.73 6.98
C THR A 96 1.97 12.15 8.17
N LEU A 97 2.53 11.15 8.84
CA LEU A 97 1.89 10.47 9.98
C LEU A 97 2.91 10.22 11.08
N CYS A 98 2.55 10.46 12.35
CA CYS A 98 3.40 10.01 13.47
C CYS A 98 3.48 8.46 13.47
N PRO A 99 4.50 7.87 14.11
CA PRO A 99 4.70 6.41 14.08
C PRO A 99 3.45 5.59 14.46
N THR A 100 2.69 6.06 15.45
CA THR A 100 1.42 5.43 15.87
C THR A 100 0.36 5.45 14.77
N CYS A 101 0.13 6.60 14.14
CA CYS A 101 -0.84 6.73 13.05
C CYS A 101 -0.38 6.00 11.79
N HIS A 102 0.92 6.03 11.50
CA HIS A 102 1.51 5.32 10.36
C HIS A 102 1.32 3.81 10.51
N SER A 103 1.64 3.24 11.67
CA SER A 103 1.43 1.81 11.95
C SER A 103 -0.05 1.40 11.84
N ALA A 104 -0.97 2.26 12.29
CA ALA A 104 -2.41 2.03 12.17
C ALA A 104 -2.91 2.11 10.71
N PHE A 105 -2.27 2.95 9.90
CA PHE A 105 -2.58 3.17 8.49
C PHE A 105 -2.04 2.05 7.58
N ASP A 106 -0.81 1.57 7.81
CA ASP A 106 -0.11 0.67 6.89
C ASP A 106 -0.46 -0.81 7.00
N ARG A 107 -1.42 -1.15 7.87
CA ARG A 107 -1.94 -2.52 7.98
C ARG A 107 -2.74 -2.89 6.73
N TYR A 108 -2.07 -3.54 5.78
CA TYR A 108 -2.62 -3.90 4.47
C TYR A 108 -3.94 -4.68 4.54
N SER A 109 -4.02 -5.72 5.37
CA SER A 109 -5.20 -6.60 5.44
C SER A 109 -6.31 -6.10 6.37
N ASP A 110 -5.97 -5.23 7.32
CA ASP A 110 -6.87 -4.79 8.39
C ASP A 110 -6.44 -3.41 8.91
N PRO A 111 -6.61 -2.34 8.10
CA PRO A 111 -6.29 -1.00 8.53
C PRO A 111 -7.05 -0.67 9.82
N CYS A 112 -6.38 -0.01 10.75
CA CYS A 112 -7.02 0.51 11.97
C CYS A 112 -7.52 1.93 11.76
N TRP A 113 -6.98 2.62 10.76
CA TRP A 113 -7.37 3.96 10.36
C TRP A 113 -7.25 4.12 8.86
N VAL A 114 -8.19 4.85 8.28
CA VAL A 114 -8.15 5.30 6.90
C VAL A 114 -8.62 6.75 6.83
N PHE A 115 -8.45 7.38 5.67
CA PHE A 115 -9.12 8.63 5.37
C PHE A 115 -9.71 8.55 3.97
N LEU A 116 -10.86 9.19 3.77
CA LEU A 116 -11.63 9.16 2.53
C LEU A 116 -11.98 10.57 2.07
N PRO A 117 -12.14 10.81 0.75
CA PRO A 117 -12.74 12.04 0.28
C PRO A 117 -14.11 12.25 0.94
N THR A 118 -14.40 13.44 1.47
CA THR A 118 -15.68 13.73 2.13
C THR A 118 -16.88 13.69 1.18
N ASN A 119 -16.66 13.82 -0.12
CA ASN A 119 -17.72 13.79 -1.13
C ASN A 119 -17.44 12.71 -2.18
N LEU A 120 -17.79 11.45 -1.87
CA LEU A 120 -17.68 10.35 -2.83
C LEU A 120 -18.67 10.49 -4.00
N ALA A 121 -19.81 11.16 -3.79
CA ALA A 121 -20.79 11.40 -4.84
C ALA A 121 -20.23 12.23 -6.02
N PHE A 122 -19.30 13.16 -5.74
CA PHE A 122 -18.56 13.89 -6.76
C PHE A 122 -17.82 12.94 -7.72
N PHE A 123 -17.13 11.93 -7.18
CA PHE A 123 -16.38 10.95 -7.98
C PHE A 123 -17.31 10.00 -8.75
N ILE A 124 -18.43 9.61 -8.15
CA ILE A 124 -19.46 8.80 -8.82
C ILE A 124 -19.98 9.56 -10.04
N LYS A 125 -20.39 10.82 -9.85
CA LYS A 125 -20.89 11.67 -10.93
C LYS A 125 -19.85 11.81 -12.05
N TRP A 126 -18.60 12.08 -11.69
CA TRP A 126 -17.51 12.20 -12.66
C TRP A 126 -17.35 10.92 -13.49
N GLU A 127 -17.30 9.75 -12.85
CA GLU A 127 -17.12 8.48 -13.58
C GLU A 127 -18.33 8.18 -14.48
N MET A 128 -19.55 8.48 -14.04
CA MET A 128 -20.74 8.32 -14.89
C MET A 128 -20.68 9.21 -16.14
N GLU A 129 -20.29 10.48 -15.99
CA GLU A 129 -20.11 11.42 -17.12
C GLU A 129 -18.97 10.98 -18.04
N ASP A 130 -17.85 10.51 -17.47
CA ASP A 130 -16.70 9.99 -18.20
C ASP A 130 -17.05 8.72 -18.99
N GLN A 131 -17.84 7.81 -18.42
CA GLN A 131 -18.35 6.62 -19.11
C GLN A 131 -19.26 7.00 -20.28
N ALA A 132 -20.19 7.93 -20.09
CA ALA A 132 -21.05 8.41 -21.15
C ALA A 132 -20.25 9.04 -22.30
N ARG A 133 -19.21 9.83 -21.97
CA ARG A 133 -18.27 10.41 -22.93
C ARG A 133 -17.51 9.32 -23.71
N ARG A 134 -16.98 8.29 -23.02
CA ARG A 134 -16.27 7.16 -23.64
C ARG A 134 -17.15 6.26 -24.49
N ALA A 135 -18.45 6.18 -24.18
CA ALA A 135 -19.40 5.45 -25.00
C ALA A 135 -19.68 6.13 -26.35
N GLN A 136 -19.52 7.46 -26.43
CA GLN A 136 -19.72 8.25 -27.64
C GLN A 136 -18.47 8.34 -28.50
N VAL A 137 -17.29 8.48 -27.88
CA VAL A 137 -16.01 8.63 -28.55
C VAL A 137 -14.99 7.71 -27.88
N ALA A 138 -14.17 7.00 -28.65
CA ALA A 138 -13.11 6.14 -28.12
C ALA A 138 -11.93 6.99 -27.58
N VAL A 139 -12.11 7.54 -26.38
CA VAL A 139 -11.14 8.38 -25.67
C VAL A 139 -10.66 7.70 -24.39
N PRO A 140 -9.44 8.00 -23.90
CA PRO A 140 -8.97 7.48 -22.61
C PRO A 140 -9.87 7.89 -21.45
N ARG A 141 -9.97 7.04 -20.42
CA ARG A 141 -10.62 7.36 -19.14
C ARG A 141 -9.95 8.58 -18.51
N THR A 142 -10.75 9.44 -17.89
CA THR A 142 -10.24 10.54 -17.07
C THR A 142 -10.71 10.40 -15.63
N VAL A 143 -9.91 10.91 -14.70
CA VAL A 143 -10.24 10.97 -13.27
C VAL A 143 -10.17 12.42 -12.77
N PRO A 144 -10.89 12.77 -11.68
CA PRO A 144 -10.75 14.09 -11.11
C PRO A 144 -9.33 14.35 -10.64
N THR A 145 -8.79 15.50 -11.04
CA THR A 145 -7.50 15.98 -10.55
C THR A 145 -7.63 16.57 -9.15
N ILE A 146 -6.49 16.77 -8.49
CA ILE A 146 -6.39 17.43 -7.18
C ILE A 146 -7.06 18.81 -7.22
N ALA A 147 -6.77 19.60 -8.26
CA ALA A 147 -7.36 20.92 -8.46
C ALA A 147 -8.88 20.84 -8.66
N LYS A 148 -9.38 19.91 -9.48
CA LYS A 148 -10.82 19.75 -9.70
C LYS A 148 -11.58 19.38 -8.43
N TYR A 149 -11.02 18.50 -7.60
CA TYR A 149 -11.64 18.12 -6.34
C TYR A 149 -11.56 19.25 -5.29
N ARG A 150 -10.46 20.02 -5.25
CA ARG A 150 -10.37 21.25 -4.44
C ARG A 150 -11.42 22.28 -4.87
N ASP A 151 -11.50 22.58 -6.15
CA ASP A 151 -12.38 23.63 -6.70
C ASP A 151 -13.86 23.34 -6.41
N HIS A 152 -14.24 22.05 -6.33
CA HIS A 152 -15.57 21.62 -5.90
C HIS A 152 -15.93 22.17 -4.51
N PHE A 153 -15.00 22.16 -3.55
CA PHE A 153 -15.23 22.73 -2.21
C PHE A 153 -14.99 24.24 -2.15
N ALA A 154 -14.04 24.74 -2.94
CA ALA A 154 -13.78 26.17 -2.98
C ALA A 154 -14.99 26.96 -3.51
N SER A 155 -15.67 26.44 -4.54
CA SER A 155 -16.92 27.03 -5.05
C SER A 155 -18.08 27.01 -4.04
N GLN A 156 -17.99 26.21 -2.97
CA GLN A 156 -18.95 26.16 -1.86
C GLN A 156 -18.50 26.96 -0.64
N GLY A 157 -17.33 27.61 -0.70
CA GLY A 157 -16.74 28.34 0.44
C GLY A 157 -16.25 27.44 1.58
N LEU A 158 -16.11 26.13 1.36
CA LEU A 158 -15.69 25.17 2.39
C LEU A 158 -14.17 25.03 2.50
N VAL A 159 -13.45 25.41 1.46
CA VAL A 159 -11.98 25.41 1.39
C VAL A 159 -11.53 26.66 0.67
N SER A 160 -10.37 27.21 1.04
CA SER A 160 -9.81 28.35 0.33
C SER A 160 -9.38 27.96 -1.10
N HIS A 161 -9.48 28.90 -2.05
CA HIS A 161 -9.04 28.69 -3.43
C HIS A 161 -7.54 28.41 -3.56
N ASP A 162 -6.74 28.87 -2.60
CA ASP A 162 -5.29 28.63 -2.51
C ASP A 162 -4.93 27.30 -1.81
N ALA A 163 -5.92 26.53 -1.33
CA ALA A 163 -5.66 25.26 -0.70
C ALA A 163 -4.96 24.28 -1.66
N LEU A 164 -4.18 23.38 -1.08
CA LEU A 164 -3.34 22.46 -1.83
C LEU A 164 -4.08 21.19 -2.29
N GLY A 165 -5.34 21.00 -1.87
CA GLY A 165 -6.16 19.87 -2.28
C GLY A 165 -7.59 19.92 -1.73
N GLY A 166 -8.31 18.81 -1.82
CA GLY A 166 -9.70 18.69 -1.36
C GLY A 166 -9.83 18.28 0.11
N LEU A 167 -11.07 18.12 0.57
CA LEU A 167 -11.39 17.68 1.93
C LEU A 167 -11.46 16.17 2.05
N TYR A 168 -10.89 15.66 3.13
CA TYR A 168 -10.85 14.25 3.48
C TYR A 168 -11.15 14.06 4.96
N GLN A 169 -11.90 13.01 5.28
CA GLN A 169 -12.31 12.66 6.62
C GLN A 169 -11.58 11.40 7.08
N GLY A 170 -11.05 11.42 8.31
CA GLY A 170 -10.47 10.26 8.96
C GLY A 170 -11.54 9.34 9.54
N TYR A 171 -11.38 8.03 9.37
CA TYR A 171 -12.24 7.00 9.95
C TYR A 171 -11.39 6.04 10.79
N PHE A 172 -11.74 5.96 12.06
CA PHE A 172 -11.12 5.05 13.03
C PHE A 172 -11.86 3.71 13.00
N LEU A 173 -11.23 2.69 12.42
CA LEU A 173 -11.79 1.34 12.30
C LEU A 173 -11.54 0.53 13.59
N LYS A 174 -10.50 0.91 14.34
CA LYS A 174 -10.15 0.37 15.65
C LYS A 174 -9.63 1.51 16.51
N ASP A 175 -9.84 1.45 17.82
CA ASP A 175 -9.10 2.31 18.75
C ASP A 175 -7.64 1.85 18.87
N PHE A 176 -6.72 2.70 18.43
CA PHE A 176 -5.27 2.52 18.54
C PHE A 176 -4.59 3.72 19.22
N LEU A 177 -5.38 4.69 19.70
CA LEU A 177 -4.88 5.88 20.39
C LEU A 177 -5.07 5.79 21.91
N HIS A 178 -5.70 4.72 22.42
CA HIS A 178 -5.86 4.46 23.84
C HIS A 178 -4.50 4.23 24.54
N PRO A 179 -4.20 4.93 25.67
CA PRO A 179 -5.12 5.52 26.63
C PRO A 179 -5.30 7.05 26.56
N VAL A 180 -4.90 7.69 25.45
CA VAL A 180 -4.77 9.15 25.39
C VAL A 180 -6.04 9.87 24.91
N CYS A 181 -6.94 9.18 24.21
CA CYS A 181 -8.09 9.81 23.55
C CYS A 181 -9.42 9.39 24.18
N ASN A 182 -10.20 10.36 24.67
CA ASN A 182 -11.63 10.20 24.90
C ASN A 182 -12.40 10.34 23.56
N SER A 183 -13.71 10.05 23.56
CA SER A 183 -14.55 10.13 22.35
C SER A 183 -14.52 11.51 21.68
N SER A 184 -14.49 12.59 22.47
CA SER A 184 -14.40 13.97 21.96
C SER A 184 -13.11 14.22 21.18
N ILE A 185 -11.97 13.65 21.59
CA ILE A 185 -10.73 13.78 20.82
C ILE A 185 -10.83 13.02 19.50
N LEU A 186 -11.41 11.82 19.48
CA LEU A 186 -11.62 11.08 18.23
C LEU A 186 -12.51 11.84 17.24
N GLU A 187 -13.55 12.52 17.72
CA GLU A 187 -14.39 13.39 16.90
C GLU A 187 -13.60 14.54 16.29
N ILE A 188 -12.73 15.21 17.07
CA ILE A 188 -11.84 16.26 16.58
C ILE A 188 -10.87 15.71 15.53
N LEU A 189 -10.29 14.53 15.77
CA LEU A 189 -9.35 13.91 14.83
C LEU A 189 -10.03 13.45 13.54
N ALA A 190 -11.30 13.07 13.62
CA ALA A 190 -12.14 12.69 12.48
C ALA A 190 -12.66 13.91 11.69
N THR A 191 -12.41 15.15 12.13
CA THR A 191 -12.84 16.33 11.36
C THR A 191 -12.22 16.34 9.96
N PRO A 192 -12.98 16.79 8.95
CA PRO A 192 -12.45 16.94 7.60
C PRO A 192 -11.21 17.85 7.54
N LYS A 193 -10.18 17.39 6.83
CA LYS A 193 -8.91 18.10 6.65
C LYS A 193 -8.54 18.14 5.18
N VAL A 194 -7.80 19.19 4.79
CA VAL A 194 -7.22 19.30 3.46
C VAL A 194 -6.09 18.30 3.32
N TRP A 195 -6.08 17.53 2.24
CA TRP A 195 -4.92 16.73 1.83
C TRP A 195 -4.56 17.02 0.38
N HIS A 196 -3.25 17.19 0.16
CA HIS A 196 -2.68 17.65 -1.11
C HIS A 196 -2.52 16.54 -2.16
N GLY A 197 -2.83 15.30 -1.80
CA GLY A 197 -2.60 14.15 -2.67
C GLY A 197 -3.73 13.84 -3.63
N HIS A 198 -3.45 12.92 -4.56
CA HIS A 198 -4.38 12.53 -5.60
C HIS A 198 -5.56 11.73 -4.99
N PRO A 199 -6.81 12.14 -5.22
CA PRO A 199 -7.96 11.53 -4.54
C PRO A 199 -8.12 10.04 -4.82
N MET A 200 -7.71 9.58 -6.00
CA MET A 200 -7.73 8.15 -6.36
C MET A 200 -6.89 7.28 -5.42
N ALA A 201 -5.83 7.80 -4.81
CA ALA A 201 -5.05 7.08 -3.80
C ALA A 201 -5.87 6.78 -2.54
N ALA A 202 -6.62 7.78 -2.04
CA ALA A 202 -7.52 7.60 -0.91
C ALA A 202 -8.71 6.68 -1.25
N ILE A 203 -9.26 6.80 -2.47
CA ILE A 203 -10.36 5.94 -2.94
C ILE A 203 -9.91 4.48 -3.05
N ARG A 204 -8.69 4.20 -3.54
CA ARG A 204 -8.11 2.85 -3.53
C ARG A 204 -8.10 2.22 -2.15
N ARG A 205 -7.71 2.99 -1.12
CA ARG A 205 -7.75 2.52 0.26
C ARG A 205 -9.18 2.33 0.75
N GLY A 206 -10.08 3.26 0.44
CA GLY A 206 -11.51 3.13 0.76
C GLY A 206 -12.15 1.87 0.20
N ILE A 207 -11.93 1.59 -1.08
CA ILE A 207 -12.45 0.36 -1.72
C ILE A 207 -11.85 -0.90 -1.08
N ALA A 208 -10.59 -0.86 -0.63
CA ALA A 208 -9.97 -1.99 0.07
C ALA A 208 -10.72 -2.37 1.37
N ILE A 209 -11.24 -1.37 2.10
CA ILE A 209 -11.96 -1.56 3.36
C ILE A 209 -13.21 -2.39 3.15
N LEU A 210 -13.85 -2.34 1.97
CA LEU A 210 -15.03 -3.17 1.68
C LEU A 210 -14.77 -4.67 1.84
N GLY A 211 -13.51 -5.11 1.77
CA GLY A 211 -13.11 -6.50 2.05
C GLY A 211 -12.81 -6.79 3.53
N SER A 212 -12.72 -5.77 4.38
CA SER A 212 -12.49 -5.91 5.82
C SER A 212 -13.81 -6.08 6.58
N ALA A 213 -13.78 -6.94 7.60
CA ALA A 213 -14.89 -7.07 8.54
C ALA A 213 -15.19 -5.78 9.30
N ARG A 214 -14.27 -4.82 9.39
CA ARG A 214 -14.48 -3.52 10.06
C ARG A 214 -15.15 -2.47 9.17
N CYS A 215 -15.54 -2.81 7.94
CA CYS A 215 -16.22 -1.85 7.06
C CYS A 215 -17.51 -1.28 7.68
N TYR A 216 -18.15 -1.99 8.62
CA TYR A 216 -19.36 -1.53 9.31
C TYR A 216 -19.15 -0.29 10.18
N THR A 217 -17.90 0.12 10.48
CA THR A 217 -17.65 1.37 11.19
C THR A 217 -17.86 2.59 10.30
N LEU A 218 -17.91 2.39 8.97
CA LEU A 218 -18.34 3.40 8.03
C LEU A 218 -19.88 3.46 8.03
N ASP A 219 -20.44 4.64 7.81
CA ASP A 219 -21.88 4.77 7.63
C ASP A 219 -22.35 4.07 6.34
N ARG A 220 -23.63 3.71 6.31
CA ARG A 220 -24.20 2.94 5.20
C ARG A 220 -24.05 3.65 3.85
N THR A 221 -24.22 4.97 3.82
CA THR A 221 -24.08 5.78 2.61
C THR A 221 -22.65 5.69 2.06
N THR A 222 -21.64 5.83 2.91
CA THR A 222 -20.23 5.68 2.51
C THR A 222 -19.95 4.30 1.94
N ILE A 223 -20.44 3.23 2.57
CA ILE A 223 -20.28 1.84 2.07
C ILE A 223 -20.92 1.68 0.68
N ASP A 224 -22.14 2.18 0.51
CA ASP A 224 -22.88 2.06 -0.76
C ASP A 224 -22.21 2.89 -1.87
N GLN A 225 -21.68 4.08 -1.55
CA GLN A 225 -20.93 4.92 -2.49
C GLN A 225 -19.59 4.28 -2.91
N LEU A 226 -18.80 3.76 -1.97
CA LEU A 226 -17.57 3.02 -2.27
C LEU A 226 -17.86 1.78 -3.12
N THR A 227 -18.95 1.07 -2.82
CA THR A 227 -19.40 -0.09 -3.60
C THR A 227 -19.77 0.32 -5.03
N THR A 228 -20.48 1.43 -5.17
CA THR A 228 -20.85 2.00 -6.47
C THR A 228 -19.60 2.37 -7.28
N LEU A 229 -18.63 3.08 -6.68
CA LEU A 229 -17.36 3.41 -7.32
C LEU A 229 -16.59 2.15 -7.75
N ARG A 230 -16.49 1.13 -6.89
CA ARG A 230 -15.84 -0.14 -7.24
C ARG A 230 -16.47 -0.76 -8.49
N ARG A 231 -17.80 -0.76 -8.59
CA ARG A 231 -18.51 -1.27 -9.77
C ARG A 231 -18.23 -0.39 -10.98
N LEU A 232 -18.42 0.92 -10.89
CA LEU A 232 -18.17 1.82 -12.03
C LEU A 232 -16.73 1.70 -12.57
N TYR A 233 -15.73 1.52 -11.70
CA TYR A 233 -14.34 1.41 -12.12
C TYR A 233 -13.95 0.09 -12.79
N PHE A 234 -14.55 -1.03 -12.36
CA PHE A 234 -14.09 -2.38 -12.70
C PHE A 234 -15.14 -3.29 -13.35
N ASP A 235 -16.41 -2.88 -13.43
CA ASP A 235 -17.49 -3.63 -14.11
C ASP A 235 -17.44 -3.46 -15.64
N ASP A 236 -16.29 -3.01 -16.17
CA ASP A 236 -16.00 -3.02 -17.60
C ASP A 236 -15.61 -4.45 -18.01
N LYS A 237 -16.47 -5.07 -18.83
CA LYS A 237 -16.29 -6.44 -19.35
C LYS A 237 -14.95 -6.63 -20.07
N ASN A 238 -14.30 -5.55 -20.52
CA ASN A 238 -13.01 -5.60 -21.18
C ASN A 238 -11.82 -5.74 -20.22
N LEU A 239 -12.00 -5.45 -18.92
CA LEU A 239 -10.96 -5.59 -17.90
C LEU A 239 -10.86 -7.01 -17.33
N ILE A 240 -11.90 -7.84 -17.52
CA ILE A 240 -11.88 -9.23 -17.07
C ILE A 240 -11.03 -10.05 -18.05
N ALA A 241 -9.96 -10.68 -17.54
CA ALA A 241 -9.22 -11.66 -18.32
C ALA A 241 -10.18 -12.77 -18.77
N LYS A 242 -10.52 -12.77 -20.07
CA LYS A 242 -11.50 -13.71 -20.67
C LYS A 242 -11.22 -15.16 -20.28
N ARG A 243 -9.94 -15.52 -20.12
CA ARG A 243 -9.48 -16.84 -19.67
C ARG A 243 -9.92 -17.17 -18.23
N LEU A 244 -9.81 -16.24 -17.29
CA LEU A 244 -10.25 -16.46 -15.90
C LEU A 244 -11.77 -16.51 -15.81
N ALA A 245 -12.47 -15.66 -16.55
CA ALA A 245 -13.94 -15.71 -16.64
C ALA A 245 -14.42 -17.09 -17.11
N GLN A 246 -13.76 -17.66 -18.12
CA GLN A 246 -14.08 -19.01 -18.62
C GLN A 246 -13.83 -20.11 -17.56
N ILE A 247 -12.76 -20.02 -16.77
CA ILE A 247 -12.47 -21.03 -15.74
C ILE A 247 -13.52 -21.03 -14.62
N TYR A 248 -13.91 -19.85 -14.13
CA TYR A 248 -14.78 -19.74 -12.96
C TYR A 248 -16.28 -19.69 -13.29
N HIS A 249 -16.66 -19.37 -14.53
CA HIS A 249 -18.07 -19.28 -14.94
C HIS A 249 -18.52 -20.41 -15.88
N ASN A 250 -17.65 -21.38 -16.20
CA ASN A 250 -18.11 -22.62 -16.80
C ASN A 250 -18.79 -23.46 -15.70
N PRO A 251 -20.10 -23.80 -15.84
CA PRO A 251 -20.71 -24.77 -14.94
C PRO A 251 -19.90 -26.08 -15.02
N PRO A 252 -19.70 -26.79 -13.89
CA PRO A 252 -19.00 -28.07 -13.91
C PRO A 252 -19.65 -28.92 -15.00
N ALA A 253 -18.84 -29.38 -15.97
CA ALA A 253 -19.31 -30.32 -16.96
C ALA A 253 -19.95 -31.47 -16.18
N ASP A 254 -21.23 -31.70 -16.45
CA ASP A 254 -22.06 -32.70 -15.80
C ASP A 254 -21.40 -34.06 -16.05
N HIS A 255 -20.48 -34.44 -15.16
CA HIS A 255 -19.90 -35.75 -15.11
C HIS A 255 -21.04 -36.66 -14.66
N LYS A 256 -21.87 -37.04 -15.64
CA LYS A 256 -22.73 -38.20 -15.57
C LYS A 256 -21.82 -39.35 -15.15
N ARG A 257 -21.76 -39.59 -13.84
CA ARG A 257 -21.30 -40.85 -13.27
C ARG A 257 -22.20 -41.87 -13.93
N LYS A 258 -21.66 -42.52 -14.96
CA LYS A 258 -22.23 -43.69 -15.60
C LYS A 258 -22.22 -44.74 -14.49
N ARG A 259 -23.28 -44.74 -13.69
CA ARG A 259 -23.59 -45.82 -12.75
C ARG A 259 -23.81 -47.00 -13.68
N GLY A 260 -22.83 -47.91 -13.71
CA GLY A 260 -22.95 -49.14 -14.47
C GLY A 260 -24.17 -49.87 -13.95
N ASP A 261 -25.17 -50.01 -14.81
CA ASP A 261 -26.22 -50.99 -14.66
C ASP A 261 -25.55 -52.35 -14.85
N ASP A 262 -25.13 -52.97 -13.74
CA ASP A 262 -24.90 -54.41 -13.70
C ASP A 262 -26.18 -55.04 -13.14
N GLU A 263 -27.05 -55.42 -14.07
CA GLU A 263 -28.07 -56.42 -13.84
C GLU A 263 -27.39 -57.74 -13.45
N SER A 264 -27.54 -58.15 -12.20
CA SER A 264 -27.59 -59.58 -11.89
C SER A 264 -28.75 -59.87 -10.96
N ASN A 265 -29.80 -60.38 -11.59
CA ASN A 265 -30.81 -61.24 -11.00
C ASN A 265 -30.12 -62.31 -10.15
N HIS A 266 -30.50 -62.46 -8.88
CA HIS A 266 -30.84 -63.77 -8.31
C HIS A 266 -31.69 -63.62 -7.04
N ASN A 267 -32.96 -63.99 -7.18
CA ASN A 267 -33.86 -64.36 -6.10
C ASN A 267 -33.33 -65.60 -5.37
N ASN A 268 -33.23 -65.56 -4.03
CA ASN A 268 -33.73 -66.69 -3.26
C ASN A 268 -34.10 -66.33 -1.80
N ARG A 269 -35.30 -66.76 -1.43
CA ARG A 269 -35.87 -66.73 -0.07
C ARG A 269 -35.18 -67.81 0.79
N LYS A 270 -34.87 -67.50 2.07
CA LYS A 270 -35.48 -68.13 3.27
C LYS A 270 -34.68 -67.89 4.56
N SER A 271 -35.48 -67.71 5.63
CA SER A 271 -35.26 -68.02 7.05
C SER A 271 -34.23 -67.24 7.88
N LEU A 272 -34.77 -66.43 8.80
CA LEU A 272 -34.28 -66.25 10.18
C LEU A 272 -34.09 -67.63 10.86
N PRO A 273 -33.13 -67.81 11.80
CA PRO A 273 -33.39 -67.41 13.18
C PRO A 273 -32.19 -66.94 14.05
N THR A 274 -32.51 -66.07 15.02
CA THR A 274 -31.94 -65.83 16.37
C THR A 274 -30.44 -65.58 16.62
N ASP A 275 -30.21 -64.43 17.27
CA ASP A 275 -29.30 -64.14 18.40
C ASP A 275 -28.17 -65.13 18.73
N THR A 276 -26.92 -64.64 18.65
CA THR A 276 -26.10 -64.42 19.86
C THR A 276 -24.85 -63.60 19.54
N ASP A 277 -24.55 -62.68 20.46
CA ASP A 277 -23.38 -61.83 20.54
C ASP A 277 -22.05 -62.59 20.45
N ASN A 278 -21.03 -61.97 19.86
CA ASN A 278 -19.91 -61.44 20.65
C ASN A 278 -18.85 -60.72 19.79
N HIS A 279 -18.46 -59.54 20.29
CA HIS A 279 -17.25 -58.77 20.03
C HIS A 279 -16.02 -59.66 19.76
N GLY A 280 -15.06 -59.34 18.91
CA GLY A 280 -14.54 -58.05 18.45
C GLY A 280 -13.01 -58.19 18.50
N THR A 281 -12.35 -58.32 17.35
CA THR A 281 -10.88 -58.39 17.26
C THR A 281 -10.37 -57.24 16.41
N VAL A 282 -9.61 -56.33 17.03
CA VAL A 282 -8.74 -55.37 16.34
C VAL A 282 -7.30 -55.83 16.58
N GLN A 283 -6.63 -56.25 15.50
CA GLN A 283 -5.17 -56.30 15.35
C GLN A 283 -4.87 -55.30 14.24
N GLY A 284 -4.00 -54.30 14.42
CA GLY A 284 -2.54 -54.42 14.58
C GLY A 284 -1.94 -53.74 13.33
N ALA A 285 -1.35 -52.56 13.46
CA ALA A 285 0.08 -52.32 13.70
C ALA A 285 0.96 -52.39 12.43
N HIS A 286 1.68 -51.28 12.18
CA HIS A 286 2.84 -51.08 11.29
C HIS A 286 2.56 -51.14 9.77
N ASP A 287 3.16 -50.33 8.89
CA ASP A 287 4.53 -49.83 8.90
C ASP A 287 4.78 -48.67 7.92
N ILE A 288 5.95 -48.06 8.07
CA ILE A 288 6.55 -46.95 7.32
C ILE A 288 6.89 -47.34 5.87
N GLY A 289 6.68 -46.42 4.92
CA GLY A 289 7.11 -46.57 3.53
C GLY A 289 7.32 -45.21 2.84
N ASP A 290 8.57 -44.98 2.48
CA ASP A 290 9.15 -43.80 1.83
C ASP A 290 8.65 -43.50 0.41
N ALA A 291 8.92 -42.25 0.02
CA ALA A 291 9.23 -41.77 -1.34
C ALA A 291 8.12 -41.35 -2.33
N GLN A 292 8.34 -40.12 -2.84
CA GLN A 292 7.97 -39.55 -4.15
C GLN A 292 6.54 -39.03 -4.36
N GLY A 293 6.37 -37.74 -4.04
CA GLY A 293 5.25 -36.91 -4.51
C GLY A 293 5.75 -35.79 -5.42
N ALA A 294 5.46 -35.93 -6.70
CA ALA A 294 5.88 -35.07 -7.81
C ALA A 294 5.53 -33.58 -7.66
N HIS A 295 6.50 -32.76 -8.06
CA HIS A 295 6.38 -31.47 -8.74
C HIS A 295 4.97 -30.90 -8.97
N HIS A 296 4.60 -29.90 -8.16
CA HIS A 296 3.77 -28.79 -8.62
C HIS A 296 4.45 -27.47 -8.26
N ALA A 297 5.55 -27.18 -8.95
CA ALA A 297 5.99 -25.81 -9.14
C ALA A 297 4.95 -25.13 -10.04
N CYS A 298 4.00 -24.42 -9.43
CA CYS A 298 3.21 -23.42 -10.14
C CYS A 298 4.17 -22.33 -10.61
N ALA A 299 4.70 -22.50 -11.82
CA ALA A 299 5.36 -21.44 -12.54
C ALA A 299 4.35 -20.30 -12.70
N LEU A 300 4.60 -19.22 -11.96
CA LEU A 300 3.98 -17.92 -12.21
C LEU A 300 4.22 -17.58 -13.69
N PRO A 301 3.22 -17.07 -14.42
CA PRO A 301 3.48 -16.49 -15.72
C PRO A 301 4.43 -15.31 -15.52
N ASP A 302 5.51 -15.28 -16.32
CA ASP A 302 6.38 -14.13 -16.53
C ASP A 302 5.51 -12.91 -16.89
N HIS A 303 5.03 -12.21 -15.88
CA HIS A 303 4.57 -10.85 -16.04
C HIS A 303 5.82 -10.00 -16.03
N SER A 304 6.29 -9.67 -17.24
CA SER A 304 7.09 -8.48 -17.47
C SER A 304 6.48 -7.37 -16.61
N PHE A 305 7.21 -6.99 -15.57
CA PHE A 305 6.86 -5.89 -14.69
C PHE A 305 6.52 -4.73 -15.61
N VAL A 306 5.24 -4.35 -15.68
CA VAL A 306 4.85 -3.14 -16.41
C VAL A 306 5.67 -2.05 -15.76
N ASP A 307 6.64 -1.51 -16.50
CA ASP A 307 7.54 -0.51 -15.98
C ASP A 307 6.66 0.70 -15.61
N ILE A 308 6.35 0.81 -14.32
CA ILE A 308 5.42 1.80 -13.76
C ILE A 308 5.92 3.21 -14.11
N ASP A 309 7.22 3.35 -14.38
CA ASP A 309 7.83 4.60 -14.79
C ASP A 309 7.52 4.96 -16.26
N ALA A 310 7.30 3.99 -17.16
CA ALA A 310 7.08 4.22 -18.60
C ALA A 310 5.66 4.64 -18.99
N HIS A 311 4.65 4.39 -18.14
CA HIS A 311 3.25 4.78 -18.42
C HIS A 311 2.90 6.21 -17.95
N ASN A 312 3.87 6.95 -17.41
CA ASN A 312 3.65 8.26 -16.81
C ASN A 312 3.63 9.42 -17.82
N ASP A 313 4.03 9.25 -19.08
CA ASP A 313 4.24 10.39 -20.00
C ASP A 313 2.98 11.22 -20.32
N PHE A 314 1.78 10.71 -20.07
CA PHE A 314 0.54 11.45 -20.33
C PHE A 314 0.09 12.38 -19.18
N TYR A 315 0.64 12.20 -17.97
CA TYR A 315 0.28 12.99 -16.78
C TYR A 315 1.48 13.43 -15.93
N ALA A 316 2.64 12.79 -16.09
CA ALA A 316 3.92 13.37 -15.75
C ALA A 316 4.28 14.39 -16.82
N SER A 317 3.65 15.56 -16.72
CA SER A 317 4.49 16.75 -16.83
C SER A 317 5.65 16.47 -15.88
N ASN A 318 6.87 16.32 -16.40
CA ASN A 318 8.08 16.13 -15.61
C ASN A 318 8.03 17.18 -14.49
N ASN A 319 7.58 16.76 -13.30
CA ASN A 319 7.27 17.66 -12.18
C ASN A 319 8.60 17.96 -11.50
N TRP A 320 9.47 18.63 -12.25
CA TRP A 320 10.54 19.42 -11.72
C TRP A 320 9.89 20.40 -10.74
N VAL A 321 10.01 20.10 -9.45
CA VAL A 321 9.45 20.95 -8.38
C VAL A 321 10.01 22.38 -8.50
N LEU A 322 11.22 22.47 -9.04
CA LEU A 322 11.84 23.66 -9.60
C LEU A 322 12.10 23.38 -11.08
N GLY A 323 11.26 23.90 -11.97
CA GLY A 323 11.35 23.73 -13.42
C GLY A 323 12.73 24.10 -13.98
N PRO A 324 13.04 23.75 -15.24
CA PRO A 324 14.33 24.08 -15.87
C PRO A 324 14.64 25.59 -15.91
N ASN A 325 13.63 26.44 -15.72
CA ASN A 325 13.74 27.90 -15.67
C ASN A 325 13.80 28.48 -14.25
N ALA A 326 13.78 27.65 -13.20
CA ALA A 326 13.82 28.12 -11.82
C ALA A 326 15.22 28.63 -11.48
N THR A 327 15.27 29.80 -10.85
CA THR A 327 16.51 30.40 -10.35
C THR A 327 16.87 29.84 -8.96
N GLY A 328 18.13 30.03 -8.54
CA GLY A 328 18.53 29.71 -7.16
C GLY A 328 17.70 30.47 -6.12
N ASN A 329 17.25 31.70 -6.43
CA ASN A 329 16.38 32.47 -5.55
C ASN A 329 14.98 31.83 -5.44
N ASP A 330 14.47 31.22 -6.50
CA ASP A 330 13.18 30.50 -6.45
C ASP A 330 13.27 29.29 -5.53
N ALA A 331 14.40 28.58 -5.56
CA ALA A 331 14.69 27.47 -4.64
C ALA A 331 14.77 27.97 -3.19
N ILE A 332 15.51 29.05 -2.95
CA ILE A 332 15.67 29.65 -1.61
C ILE A 332 14.31 30.12 -1.09
N ASN A 333 13.55 30.90 -1.86
CA ASN A 333 12.24 31.39 -1.42
C ASN A 333 11.26 30.24 -1.12
N ARG A 334 11.33 29.15 -1.90
CA ARG A 334 10.47 27.98 -1.71
C ARG A 334 10.84 27.16 -0.49
N TYR A 335 12.13 26.98 -0.20
CA TYR A 335 12.60 26.02 0.81
C TYR A 335 13.23 26.65 2.06
N ALA A 336 13.66 27.92 2.03
CA ALA A 336 14.22 28.62 3.19
C ALA A 336 13.34 28.58 4.45
N PRO A 337 12.00 28.73 4.36
CA PRO A 337 11.15 28.66 5.55
C PRO A 337 11.23 27.32 6.29
N LEU A 338 11.54 26.21 5.60
CA LEU A 338 11.69 24.90 6.23
C LEU A 338 12.90 24.81 7.14
N PHE A 339 13.99 25.48 6.78
CA PHE A 339 15.22 25.46 7.56
C PHE A 339 15.14 26.39 8.77
N GLN A 340 14.26 27.39 8.73
CA GLN A 340 13.98 28.27 9.86
C GLN A 340 13.13 27.60 10.93
N SER A 341 12.25 26.66 10.55
CA SER A 341 11.43 25.91 11.52
C SER A 341 12.17 24.75 12.18
N ILE A 342 13.28 24.27 11.60
CA ILE A 342 13.99 23.09 12.08
C ILE A 342 14.94 23.40 13.23
N ASP A 343 15.60 24.56 13.30
CA ASP A 343 16.34 24.94 14.52
C ASP A 343 16.95 26.35 14.45
N THR A 344 16.48 27.26 15.29
CA THR A 344 17.35 28.29 15.92
C THR A 344 17.57 28.02 17.40
N VAL A 345 17.02 26.95 17.97
CA VAL A 345 17.09 26.66 19.41
C VAL A 345 18.08 25.54 19.75
N ARG A 346 18.39 24.58 18.86
CA ARG A 346 19.40 23.53 19.16
C ARG A 346 20.84 23.84 18.76
N LEU A 347 21.14 24.97 18.10
CA LEU A 347 22.50 25.34 17.73
C LEU A 347 23.19 26.31 18.71
N LEU A 348 22.53 26.68 19.81
CA LEU A 348 23.06 27.65 20.80
C LEU A 348 23.02 27.15 22.26
N ASN A 349 22.91 25.84 22.51
CA ASN A 349 23.08 25.26 23.84
C ASN A 349 24.21 24.23 23.86
#